data_AF-A0A950SWX6-F1
#
_entry.id   AF-A0A950SWX6-F1
#
_cell.length_a   1.000
_cell.length_b   1.000
_cell.length_c   1.000
_cell.angle_alpha   90.00
_cell.angle_beta   90.00
_cell.angle_gamma   90.00
#
_symmetry.space_group_name_H-M   'P 1'
#
loop_
_entity.id
_entity.type
_entity.pdbx_description
1 polymer ?
#
loop_
_entity_poly.entity_id
_entity_poly.type
_entity_poly.pdbx_seq_one_letter_code
_entity_poly.pdbx_strand_id
1 'polypeptide(L)'
;MRQRLGVSLKALTQHDSGVEVHFSDGTSGAHDLVVGADGIRSTARALAIASSPLRTMLGRWFGEASSRHPQGTAEMMVLMGEKSFFGVVPMGEGHTYGFVVSRH
;
A
#
# COMPACT_ATOMS: atom_id res chain seq x y z
N MET A 1 19.96 -0.79 9.60
CA MET A 1 18.80 0.11 9.42
C MET A 1 18.07 0.20 10.75
N ARG A 2 17.88 1.40 11.31
CA ARG A 2 17.13 1.59 12.57
C ARG A 2 15.67 1.87 12.22
N GLN A 3 14.74 1.09 12.76
CA GLN A 3 13.32 1.26 12.52
C GLN A 3 12.66 1.97 13.71
N ARG A 4 11.71 2.85 13.42
CA ARG A 4 10.87 3.55 14.41
C ARG A 4 9.43 3.31 14.03
N LEU A 5 8.67 2.64 14.89
CA LEU A 5 7.26 2.33 14.68
C LEU A 5 6.39 3.35 15.42
N GLY A 6 5.15 3.54 14.97
CA GLY A 6 4.23 4.52 15.55
C GLY A 6 4.60 5.98 15.29
N VAL A 7 5.60 6.23 14.43
CA VAL A 7 6.08 7.57 14.07
C VAL A 7 5.79 7.85 12.61
N SER A 8 5.23 9.01 12.30
CA SER A 8 4.85 9.43 10.94
C SER A 8 5.48 10.76 10.56
N LEU A 9 5.69 10.97 9.27
CA LEU A 9 6.17 12.22 8.69
C LEU A 9 5.12 13.33 8.86
N LYS A 10 5.55 14.51 9.33
CA LYS A 10 4.68 15.70 9.47
C LYS A 10 5.09 16.85 8.58
N ALA A 11 6.37 17.09 8.39
CA ALA A 11 6.88 18.16 7.53
C ALA A 11 8.25 17.81 6.96
N LEU A 12 8.55 18.39 5.79
CA LEU A 12 9.83 18.33 5.11
C LEU A 12 10.25 19.75 4.76
N THR A 13 11.49 20.12 5.09
CA THR A 13 12.11 21.36 4.65
C THR A 13 13.39 21.01 3.92
N GLN A 14 13.46 21.37 2.64
CA GLN A 14 14.67 21.17 1.84
C GLN A 14 15.63 22.35 2.03
N HIS A 15 16.90 22.03 2.22
CA HIS A 15 18.02 22.95 2.26
C HIS A 15 19.08 22.55 1.22
N ASP A 16 20.05 23.41 0.97
CA ASP A 16 21.14 23.11 0.02
C ASP A 16 21.99 21.89 0.45
N SER A 17 22.06 21.63 1.75
CA SER A 17 22.87 20.55 2.35
C SER A 17 22.09 19.27 2.70
N GLY A 18 20.78 19.24 2.50
CA GLY A 18 19.95 18.09 2.88
C GLY A 18 18.50 18.45 3.17
N VAL A 19 17.83 17.60 3.94
CA VAL A 19 16.40 17.71 4.26
C VAL A 19 16.20 17.61 5.76
N GLU A 20 15.54 18.60 6.35
CA GLU A 20 15.01 18.53 7.71
C GLU A 20 13.64 17.84 7.69
N VAL A 21 13.45 16.91 8.61
CA VAL A 21 12.25 16.10 8.76
C VAL A 21 11.66 16.30 10.14
N HIS A 22 10.36 16.60 10.22
CA HIS A 22 9.61 16.63 11.47
C HIS A 22 8.67 15.44 11.56
N PHE A 23 8.61 14.83 12.75
CA PHE A 23 7.83 13.62 13.00
C PHE A 23 6.65 13.86 13.94
N SER A 24 5.66 12.96 13.91
CA SER A 24 4.45 13.06 14.73
C SER A 24 4.67 12.92 16.24
N ASP A 25 5.81 12.41 16.66
CA ASP A 25 6.20 12.32 18.09
C ASP A 25 6.90 13.60 18.59
N GLY A 26 6.93 14.66 17.77
CA GLY A 26 7.56 15.95 18.07
C GLY A 26 9.07 15.98 17.84
N THR A 27 9.68 14.86 17.48
CA THR A 27 11.10 14.82 17.14
C THR A 27 11.37 15.33 15.72
N SER A 28 12.62 15.73 15.47
CA SER A 28 13.10 16.15 14.16
C SER A 28 14.42 15.46 13.82
N GLY A 29 14.80 15.45 12.54
CA GLY A 29 16.10 14.94 12.10
C GLY A 29 16.54 15.55 10.77
N ALA A 30 17.85 15.71 10.61
CA ALA A 30 18.46 16.10 9.33
C ALA A 30 18.93 14.85 8.58
N HIS A 31 18.65 14.81 7.28
CA HIS A 31 18.95 13.67 6.41
C HIS A 31 19.45 14.16 5.05
N ASP A 32 20.40 13.44 4.45
CA ASP A 32 20.87 13.76 3.09
C ASP A 32 19.82 13.39 2.02
N LEU A 33 18.97 12.40 2.30
CA LEU A 33 17.92 11.91 1.40
C LEU A 33 16.70 11.40 2.17
N VAL A 34 15.51 11.66 1.63
CA VAL A 34 14.24 11.10 2.09
C VAL A 34 13.59 10.29 0.96
N VAL A 35 13.19 9.06 1.26
CA VAL A 35 12.46 8.18 0.32
C VAL A 35 11.00 8.06 0.75
N GLY A 36 10.07 8.53 -0.09
CA GLY A 36 8.63 8.42 0.12
C GLY A 36 8.11 7.01 -0.18
N ALA A 37 8.08 6.15 0.84
CA ALA A 37 7.56 4.77 0.75
C ALA A 37 6.28 4.57 1.60
N ASP A 38 5.49 5.64 1.76
CA ASP A 38 4.31 5.73 2.63
C ASP A 38 2.96 5.50 1.89
N GLY A 39 3.02 4.87 0.73
CA GLY A 39 1.86 4.27 0.06
C GLY A 39 1.00 5.22 -0.77
N ILE A 40 -0.20 4.75 -1.17
CA ILE A 40 -1.06 5.45 -2.13
C ILE A 40 -1.58 6.80 -1.63
N ARG A 41 -1.69 6.98 -0.31
CA ARG A 41 -2.07 8.26 0.35
C ARG A 41 -0.85 9.03 0.88
N SER A 42 0.30 8.85 0.24
CA SER A 42 1.60 9.42 0.64
C SER A 42 1.53 10.87 1.11
N THR A 43 1.93 11.09 2.37
CA THR A 43 2.24 12.39 2.96
C THR A 43 3.51 12.96 2.35
N ALA A 44 4.53 12.13 2.13
CA ALA A 44 5.79 12.57 1.51
C ALA A 44 5.53 13.22 0.13
N ARG A 45 4.69 12.60 -0.70
CA ARG A 45 4.28 13.14 -1.99
C ARG A 45 3.53 14.47 -1.85
N ALA A 46 2.62 14.57 -0.87
CA ALA A 46 1.84 15.78 -0.65
C ALA A 46 2.70 16.97 -0.19
N LEU A 47 3.77 16.70 0.58
CA LEU A 47 4.70 17.73 1.07
C LEU A 47 5.74 18.13 0.02
N ALA A 48 6.21 17.18 -0.80
CA ALA A 48 7.31 17.42 -1.73
C ALA A 48 6.87 17.85 -3.14
N ILE A 49 5.63 17.56 -3.55
CA ILE A 49 5.15 17.81 -4.92
C ILE A 49 3.87 18.65 -4.88
N ALA A 50 3.90 19.83 -5.51
CA ALA A 50 2.74 20.71 -5.61
C ALA A 50 1.56 20.02 -6.33
N SER A 51 0.41 19.95 -5.65
CA SER A 51 -0.90 19.48 -6.13
C SER A 51 -0.89 18.35 -7.16
N SER A 52 -0.62 17.12 -6.72
CA SER A 52 -0.98 15.93 -7.51
C SER A 52 -2.48 15.63 -7.35
N PRO A 53 -3.25 15.44 -8.43
CA PRO A 53 -4.64 15.01 -8.33
C PRO A 53 -4.69 13.66 -7.61
N LEU A 54 -5.50 13.60 -6.54
CA LEU A 54 -5.84 12.34 -5.88
C LEU A 54 -6.57 11.47 -6.90
N ARG A 55 -6.00 10.32 -7.24
CA ARG A 55 -6.73 9.33 -8.04
C ARG A 55 -7.86 8.77 -7.19
N THR A 56 -9.10 8.96 -7.65
CA THR A 56 -10.26 8.30 -7.05
C THR A 56 -10.05 6.80 -7.10
N MET A 57 -9.95 6.18 -5.93
CA MET A 57 -10.03 4.72 -5.83
C MET A 57 -11.45 4.31 -6.20
N LEU A 58 -11.59 3.52 -7.28
CA LEU A 58 -12.81 2.77 -7.49
C LEU A 58 -12.97 1.84 -6.30
N GLY A 59 -14.06 2.00 -5.54
CA GLY A 59 -14.38 1.15 -4.40
C GLY A 59 -14.38 -0.31 -4.85
N ARG A 60 -13.47 -1.10 -4.29
CA ARG A 60 -13.37 -2.53 -4.52
C ARG A 60 -13.34 -3.21 -3.17
N TRP A 61 -14.22 -4.19 -3.00
CA TRP A 61 -14.32 -4.99 -1.80
C TRP A 61 -13.51 -6.26 -1.98
N PHE A 62 -12.36 -6.36 -1.33
CA PHE A 62 -11.60 -7.60 -1.28
C PHE A 62 -12.06 -8.37 -0.04
N GLY A 63 -12.62 -9.57 -0.24
CA GLY A 63 -12.83 -10.54 0.83
C GLY A 63 -11.71 -11.55 0.80
N GLU A 64 -10.93 -11.64 1.89
CA GLU A 64 -9.84 -12.60 2.02
C GLU A 64 -10.33 -13.85 2.73
N ALA A 65 -10.07 -15.01 2.14
CA ALA A 65 -10.22 -16.29 2.80
C ALA A 65 -8.96 -17.10 2.53
N SER A 66 -8.25 -17.47 3.60
CA SER A 66 -7.18 -18.44 3.54
C SER A 66 -7.78 -19.83 3.74
N SER A 67 -7.61 -20.71 2.75
CA SER A 67 -8.03 -22.10 2.84
C SER A 67 -6.90 -23.02 2.41
N ARG A 68 -7.00 -24.30 2.80
CA ARG A 68 -6.14 -25.33 2.23
C ARG A 68 -6.50 -25.49 0.77
N HIS A 69 -5.45 -25.51 -0.05
CA HIS A 69 -5.51 -25.66 -1.49
C HIS A 69 -6.40 -26.84 -1.93
N PRO A 70 -7.39 -26.64 -2.82
CA PRO A 70 -7.96 -27.74 -3.58
C PRO A 70 -6.85 -28.36 -4.43
N GLN A 71 -6.67 -29.69 -4.36
CA GLN A 71 -5.66 -30.39 -5.14
C GLN A 71 -5.84 -30.08 -6.64
N GLY A 72 -4.79 -29.62 -7.32
CA GLY A 72 -4.77 -29.37 -8.77
C GLY A 72 -4.70 -27.91 -9.22
N THR A 73 -4.80 -26.93 -8.32
CA THR A 73 -4.75 -25.49 -8.71
C THR A 73 -3.32 -24.95 -8.74
N ALA A 74 -2.53 -25.17 -9.79
CA ALA A 74 -1.16 -24.65 -9.82
C ALA A 74 -1.07 -23.14 -10.16
N GLU A 75 -2.17 -22.57 -10.65
CA GLU A 75 -2.19 -21.24 -11.27
C GLU A 75 -3.31 -20.36 -10.70
N MET A 76 -3.17 -19.05 -10.91
CA MET A 76 -4.24 -18.10 -10.60
C MET A 76 -5.47 -18.40 -11.46
N MET A 77 -6.62 -18.55 -10.83
CA MET A 77 -7.91 -18.67 -11.51
C MET A 77 -8.75 -17.44 -11.28
N VAL A 78 -9.45 -16.98 -12.32
CA VAL A 78 -10.45 -15.92 -12.22
C VAL A 78 -11.75 -16.40 -12.84
N LEU A 79 -12.79 -16.47 -12.02
CA LEU A 79 -14.15 -16.75 -12.45
C LEU A 79 -14.84 -15.41 -12.74
N MET A 80 -15.17 -15.21 -14.02
CA MET A 80 -15.83 -13.99 -14.50
C MET A 80 -17.35 -14.15 -14.45
N GLY A 81 -18.01 -13.24 -13.73
CA GLY A 81 -19.45 -13.07 -13.73
C GLY A 81 -19.86 -11.72 -14.35
N GLU A 82 -21.15 -11.54 -14.60
CA GLU A 82 -21.68 -10.36 -15.31
C GLU A 82 -21.43 -9.04 -14.57
N LYS A 83 -21.46 -9.05 -13.23
CA LYS A 83 -21.30 -7.86 -12.37
C LYS A 83 -20.20 -8.01 -11.32
N SER A 84 -19.52 -9.15 -11.31
CA SER A 84 -18.46 -9.46 -10.37
C SER A 84 -17.46 -10.43 -10.96
N PHE A 85 -16.25 -10.46 -10.41
CA PHE A 85 -15.30 -11.54 -10.64
C PHE A 85 -14.73 -12.03 -9.31
N PHE A 86 -14.47 -13.32 -9.24
CA PHE A 86 -13.85 -13.98 -8.10
C PHE A 86 -12.53 -14.58 -8.54
N GLY A 87 -11.45 -14.24 -7.85
CA GLY A 87 -10.12 -14.75 -8.13
C GLY A 87 -9.55 -15.55 -6.99
N VAL A 88 -8.73 -16.53 -7.35
CA VAL A 88 -8.08 -17.47 -6.44
C VAL A 88 -6.62 -17.55 -6.85
N VAL A 89 -5.71 -17.22 -5.93
CA VAL A 89 -4.27 -17.20 -6.16
C VAL A 89 -3.61 -18.25 -5.25
N PRO A 90 -2.97 -19.30 -5.81
CA PRO A 90 -2.17 -20.22 -5.02
C PRO A 90 -1.03 -19.49 -4.33
N MET A 91 -0.84 -19.77 -3.05
CA MET A 91 0.24 -19.24 -2.23
C MET A 91 1.14 -20.39 -1.75
N GLY A 92 2.31 -20.05 -1.21
CA GLY A 92 3.21 -21.04 -0.61
C GLY A 92 2.51 -21.90 0.46
N GLU A 93 3.08 -23.07 0.74
CA GLU A 93 2.63 -23.98 1.81
C GLU A 93 1.20 -24.53 1.66
N GLY A 94 0.67 -24.55 0.43
CA GLY A 94 -0.67 -25.08 0.15
C GLY A 94 -1.80 -24.16 0.65
N HIS A 95 -1.51 -22.87 0.77
CA HIS A 95 -2.50 -21.84 1.04
C HIS A 95 -3.01 -21.20 -0.25
N THR A 96 -4.11 -20.48 -0.12
CA THR A 96 -4.73 -19.79 -1.24
C THR A 96 -5.22 -18.42 -0.77
N TYR A 97 -5.04 -17.41 -1.62
CA TYR A 97 -5.61 -16.08 -1.45
C TYR A 97 -6.81 -15.93 -2.39
N GLY A 98 -8.01 -15.81 -1.81
CA GLY A 98 -9.23 -15.47 -2.54
C GLY A 98 -9.48 -13.97 -2.57
N PHE A 99 -10.04 -13.46 -3.66
CA PHE A 99 -10.60 -12.11 -3.73
C PHE A 99 -11.88 -12.10 -4.55
N VAL A 100 -12.79 -11.20 -4.21
CA VAL A 100 -13.95 -10.87 -5.04
C VAL A 100 -13.85 -9.42 -5.46
N VAL A 101 -14.45 -9.06 -6.58
CA VAL A 101 -14.71 -7.67 -6.93
C VAL A 101 -16.12 -7.62 -7.48
N SER A 102 -16.98 -6.80 -6.88
CA SER A 102 -18.33 -6.52 -7.36
C SER A 102 -18.49 -5.05 -7.69
N ARG A 103 -19.30 -4.75 -8.71
CA ARG A 103 -19.90 -3.41 -8.86
C ARG A 103 -21.21 -3.38 -8.05
N HIS A 104 -21.42 -2.30 -7.32
CA HIS A 104 -22.75 -1.99 -6.77
C HIS A 104 -23.73 -1.72 -7.91
#